data_AF-A0A6L4YD26-F1
#
_entry.id   AF-A0A6L4YD26-F1
#
_cell.length_a   1.000
_cell.length_b   1.000
_cell.length_c   1.000
_cell.angle_alpha   90.00
_cell.angle_beta   90.00
_cell.angle_gamma   90.00
#
_symmetry.space_group_name_H-M   'P 1'
#
loop_
_entity.id
_entity.type
_entity.pdbx_description
1 polymer ?
#
loop_
_entity_poly.entity_id
_entity_poly.type
_entity_poly.pdbx_seq_one_letter_code
_entity_poly.pdbx_strand_id
1 'polypeptide(L)'
;MAETRRVIPIAQAKVVSPEDQLLKDGWIRQTVIGEPRLSEIVQNYKAMGFEVHVEEFKTEGDGCNTCFDAGQEMGFMYGTVYVRKRSEPAGEDELF
;
A
#
# COMPACT_ATOMS: atom_id res chain seq x y z
N MET A 1 54.86 3.66 -5.24
CA MET A 1 54.03 2.68 -4.49
C MET A 1 52.59 3.02 -4.83
N ALA A 2 51.97 2.28 -5.76
CA ALA A 2 50.63 2.60 -6.26
C ALA A 2 49.61 1.72 -5.55
N GLU A 3 48.84 2.31 -4.64
CA GLU A 3 47.79 1.61 -3.90
C GLU A 3 46.54 1.53 -4.78
N THR A 4 46.32 0.38 -5.39
CA THR A 4 45.11 0.10 -6.17
C THR A 4 43.93 -0.12 -5.23
N ARG A 5 43.13 0.92 -5.00
CA ARG A 5 41.81 0.78 -4.37
C ARG A 5 40.87 0.04 -5.30
N ARG A 6 40.60 -1.23 -4.99
CA ARG A 6 39.55 -2.03 -5.64
C ARG A 6 38.20 -1.64 -5.03
N VAL A 7 37.40 -0.90 -5.78
CA VAL A 7 36.00 -0.62 -5.45
C VAL A 7 35.16 -1.87 -5.71
N ILE A 8 34.59 -2.45 -4.65
CA ILE A 8 33.65 -3.57 -4.74
C ILE A 8 32.27 -2.97 -5.08
N PRO A 9 31.60 -3.37 -6.18
CA PRO A 9 30.26 -2.89 -6.44
C PRO A 9 29.31 -3.47 -5.40
N ILE A 10 28.79 -2.60 -4.54
CA ILE A 10 27.71 -2.94 -3.61
C ILE A 10 26.46 -3.06 -4.49
N ALA A 11 26.14 -4.29 -4.90
CA ALA A 11 24.83 -4.60 -5.45
C ALA A 11 23.82 -4.27 -4.35
N GLN A 12 23.11 -3.15 -4.48
CA GLN A 12 22.03 -2.79 -3.58
C GLN A 12 20.99 -3.90 -3.69
N ALA A 13 20.96 -4.80 -2.71
CA ALA A 13 19.88 -5.75 -2.56
C ALA A 13 18.62 -4.92 -2.33
N LYS A 14 17.85 -4.71 -3.40
CA LYS A 14 16.56 -4.02 -3.36
C LYS A 14 15.72 -4.80 -2.36
N VAL A 15 15.60 -4.26 -1.14
CA VAL A 15 14.76 -4.84 -0.10
C VAL A 15 13.37 -4.89 -0.70
N VAL A 16 12.89 -6.09 -1.03
CA VAL A 16 11.59 -6.25 -1.66
C VAL A 16 10.57 -6.06 -0.56
N SER A 17 10.16 -4.82 -0.35
CA SER A 17 9.08 -4.50 0.58
C SER A 17 7.81 -5.30 0.18
N PRO A 18 6.96 -5.71 1.13
CA PRO A 18 5.73 -6.43 0.84
C PRO A 18 4.84 -5.68 -0.18
N GLU A 19 4.85 -4.35 -0.15
CA GLU A 19 4.22 -3.50 -1.19
C GLU A 19 4.73 -3.79 -2.62
N ASP A 20 6.04 -4.06 -2.79
CA ASP A 20 6.67 -4.31 -4.10
C ASP A 20 6.21 -5.66 -4.67
N GLN A 21 5.87 -6.63 -3.80
CA GLN A 21 5.27 -7.90 -4.20
C GLN A 21 3.80 -7.73 -4.61
N LEU A 22 3.03 -6.96 -3.83
CA LEU A 22 1.63 -6.64 -4.16
C LEU A 22 1.55 -5.92 -5.52
N LEU A 23 2.41 -4.91 -5.74
CA LEU A 23 2.48 -4.20 -7.02
C LEU A 23 2.84 -5.13 -8.19
N LYS A 24 3.72 -6.12 -7.98
CA LYS A 24 4.07 -7.15 -8.98
C LYS A 24 2.93 -8.13 -9.27
N ASP A 25 2.14 -8.48 -8.25
CA ASP A 25 0.97 -9.35 -8.37
C ASP A 25 -0.25 -8.63 -9.00
N GLY A 26 -0.07 -7.36 -9.40
CA GLY A 26 -1.08 -6.56 -10.08
C GLY A 26 -2.01 -5.80 -9.15
N TRP A 27 -1.67 -5.69 -7.87
CA TRP A 27 -2.39 -4.84 -6.93
C TRP A 27 -2.02 -3.37 -7.13
N ILE A 28 -3.02 -2.50 -7.09
CA ILE A 28 -2.84 -1.07 -7.24
C ILE A 28 -3.12 -0.42 -5.89
N ARG A 29 -2.10 0.23 -5.32
CA ARG A 29 -2.23 1.06 -4.13
C ARG A 29 -3.20 2.21 -4.41
N GLN A 30 -4.27 2.31 -3.63
CA GLN A 30 -5.26 3.39 -3.77
C GLN A 30 -4.96 4.53 -2.82
N THR A 31 -5.00 4.26 -1.52
CA THR A 31 -4.87 5.29 -0.49
C THR A 31 -4.45 4.70 0.85
N VAL A 32 -3.91 5.54 1.72
CA VAL A 32 -3.70 5.24 3.15
C VAL A 32 -4.76 6.01 3.91
N ILE A 33 -5.62 5.32 4.64
CA ILE A 33 -6.71 5.97 5.37
C ILE A 33 -6.96 5.32 6.72
N GLY A 34 -7.47 6.11 7.65
CA GLY A 34 -7.85 5.65 8.98
C GLY A 34 -9.31 5.19 9.07
N GLU A 35 -9.63 4.46 10.12
CA GLU A 35 -11.04 4.18 10.48
C GLU A 35 -11.80 5.47 10.86
N PRO A 36 -13.13 5.54 10.62
CA PRO A 36 -14.01 4.50 10.06
C PRO A 36 -13.99 4.42 8.52
N ARG A 37 -13.35 5.38 7.84
CA ARG A 37 -13.35 5.47 6.38
C ARG A 37 -12.65 4.31 5.69
N LEU A 38 -11.63 3.73 6.31
CA LEU A 38 -10.98 2.51 5.84
C LEU A 38 -12.00 1.40 5.58
N SER A 39 -12.82 1.09 6.59
CA SER A 39 -13.85 0.04 6.52
C SER A 39 -14.90 0.34 5.45
N GLU A 40 -15.33 1.59 5.32
CA GLU A 40 -16.29 1.99 4.27
C GLU A 40 -15.73 1.83 2.86
N ILE A 41 -14.49 2.25 2.63
CA ILE A 41 -13.83 2.15 1.32
C ILE A 41 -13.63 0.68 0.93
N VAL A 42 -13.24 -0.18 1.89
CA VAL A 42 -13.08 -1.62 1.67
C VAL A 42 -14.41 -2.25 1.25
N GLN A 43 -15.50 -1.91 1.94
CA GLN A 43 -16.83 -2.39 1.59
C GLN A 43 -17.25 -1.90 0.20
N ASN A 44 -17.02 -0.63 -0.10
CA ASN A 44 -17.39 -0.05 -1.39
C ASN A 44 -16.65 -0.73 -2.56
N TYR A 45 -15.33 -0.90 -2.47
CA TYR A 45 -14.57 -1.58 -3.53
C TYR A 45 -14.98 -3.06 -3.67
N LYS A 46 -15.26 -3.77 -2.56
CA LYS A 46 -15.80 -5.13 -2.61
C LYS A 46 -17.18 -5.18 -3.28
N ALA A 47 -18.05 -4.22 -3.00
CA ALA A 47 -19.38 -4.11 -3.59
C ALA A 47 -19.31 -3.81 -5.10
N MET A 48 -18.34 -2.99 -5.53
CA MET A 48 -18.01 -2.75 -6.94
C MET A 48 -17.31 -3.96 -7.60
N GLY A 49 -17.15 -5.08 -6.91
CA GLY A 49 -16.54 -6.32 -7.42
C GLY A 49 -15.02 -6.28 -7.59
N PHE A 50 -14.35 -5.30 -7.00
CA PHE A 50 -12.90 -5.29 -6.91
C PHE A 50 -12.44 -6.20 -5.78
N GLU A 51 -11.26 -6.79 -5.95
CA GLU A 51 -10.57 -7.42 -4.84
C GLU A 51 -9.87 -6.33 -4.02
N VAL A 52 -10.03 -6.39 -2.70
CA VAL A 52 -9.47 -5.41 -1.77
C VAL A 52 -8.55 -6.12 -0.80
N HIS A 53 -7.33 -5.63 -0.71
CA HIS A 53 -6.33 -6.04 0.25
C HIS A 53 -5.96 -4.84 1.11
N VAL A 54 -6.03 -5.00 2.44
CA VAL A 54 -5.65 -3.95 3.38
C VAL A 54 -4.42 -4.40 4.12
N GLU A 55 -3.38 -3.58 4.06
CA GLU A 55 -2.16 -3.77 4.83
C GLU A 55 -2.11 -2.71 5.94
N GLU A 56 -1.81 -3.11 7.17
CA GLU A 56 -1.67 -2.17 8.28
C GLU A 56 -0.52 -1.20 8.00
N PHE A 57 -0.80 0.10 8.04
CA PHE A 57 0.22 1.11 7.84
C PHE A 57 1.06 1.24 9.11
N LYS A 58 2.29 0.72 9.06
CA LYS A 58 3.28 0.92 10.12
C LYS A 58 4.11 2.16 9.79
N THR A 59 4.20 3.09 10.74
CA THR A 59 5.09 4.23 10.71
C THR A 59 6.55 3.79 10.95
N GLU A 60 7.08 2.93 10.07
CA GLU A 60 8.50 2.59 10.05
C GLU A 60 9.21 3.47 9.01
N GLY A 61 9.66 4.64 9.44
CA GLY A 61 10.51 5.50 8.59
C GLY A 61 10.75 6.88 9.18
N ASP A 62 11.90 7.46 8.83
CA ASP A 62 12.34 8.83 9.16
C ASP A 62 11.58 9.91 8.33
N GLY A 63 10.33 9.63 7.96
CA GLY A 63 9.47 10.49 7.14
C GLY A 63 8.53 11.35 7.97
N CYS A 64 7.86 12.32 7.32
CA CYS A 64 6.83 13.14 7.94
C CYS A 64 5.59 12.27 8.27
N ASN A 65 5.61 11.66 9.45
CA ASN A 65 4.58 10.74 9.95
C ASN A 65 3.66 11.38 11.00
N THR A 66 3.80 12.68 11.28
CA THR A 66 3.10 13.39 12.36
C THR A 66 1.58 13.27 12.27
N CYS A 67 1.00 13.26 11.07
CA CYS A 67 -0.45 13.09 10.90
C CYS A 67 -0.93 11.67 11.23
N PHE A 68 -0.09 10.65 11.03
CA PHE A 68 -0.40 9.25 11.33
C PHE A 68 -0.15 8.94 12.81
N ASP A 69 0.91 9.51 13.37
CA ASP A 69 1.28 9.38 14.79
C ASP A 69 0.21 10.01 15.69
N ALA A 70 -0.15 11.28 15.46
CA ALA A 70 -1.20 11.96 16.21
C ALA A 70 -2.55 11.22 16.12
N GLY A 71 -2.84 10.61 14.96
CA GLY A 71 -4.03 9.77 14.81
C GLY A 71 -3.97 8.49 15.63
N GLN A 72 -2.83 7.78 15.63
CA GLN A 72 -2.66 6.59 16.47
C GLN A 72 -2.75 6.92 17.96
N GLU A 73 -2.19 8.05 18.40
CA GLU A 73 -2.35 8.54 19.78
C GLU A 73 -3.81 8.82 20.14
N MET A 74 -4.61 9.26 19.17
CA MET A 74 -6.06 9.43 19.30
C MET A 74 -6.86 8.12 19.12
N GLY A 75 -6.19 6.99 18.91
CA GLY A 75 -6.80 5.67 18.75
C GLY A 75 -7.26 5.33 17.32
N PHE A 76 -6.85 6.12 16.32
CA PHE A 76 -7.11 5.83 14.91
C PHE A 76 -6.12 4.81 14.35
N MET A 77 -6.65 3.74 13.76
CA MET A 77 -5.86 2.76 13.02
C MET A 77 -5.81 3.14 11.54
N TYR A 78 -4.62 3.11 10.95
CA TYR A 78 -4.39 3.42 9.53
C TYR A 78 -4.08 2.16 8.73
N GLY A 79 -4.72 2.02 7.59
CA GLY A 79 -4.46 0.94 6.64
C GLY A 79 -4.18 1.49 5.26
N THR A 80 -3.25 0.84 4.55
CA THR A 80 -3.06 1.03 3.12
C THR A 80 -4.00 0.11 2.37
N VAL A 81 -4.89 0.69 1.56
CA VAL A 81 -5.84 -0.04 0.74
C VAL A 81 -5.22 -0.28 -0.64
N TYR A 82 -5.15 -1.55 -1.01
CA TYR A 82 -4.79 -2.01 -2.34
C TYR A 82 -6.02 -2.62 -2.99
N VAL A 83 -6.22 -2.31 -4.27
CA VAL A 83 -7.31 -2.89 -5.05
C VAL A 83 -6.77 -3.55 -6.30
N ARG A 84 -7.41 -4.64 -6.68
CA ARG A 84 -7.15 -5.33 -7.94
C ARG A 84 -8.47 -5.49 -8.68
N LYS A 85 -8.46 -5.26 -9.99
CA LYS A 85 -9.59 -5.61 -10.85
C LYS A 85 -9.74 -7.11 -10.81
N ARG A 86 -10.88 -7.61 -10.32
CA ARG A 86 -11.25 -8.99 -10.58
C ARG A 86 -11.42 -9.13 -12.10
N SER A 87 -10.96 -10.22 -12.68
CA SER A 87 -10.98 -10.43 -14.13
C SER A 87 -12.39 -10.61 -14.73
N GLU A 88 -13.44 -10.25 -14.00
CA GLU A 88 -14.83 -10.23 -14.45
C GLU A 88 -15.37 -8.80 -14.30
N PRO A 89 -16.08 -8.27 -15.32
CA PRO A 89 -16.67 -6.94 -15.27
C PRO A 89 -17.82 -6.94 -14.25
N ALA A 90 -17.53 -6.53 -13.03
CA ALA A 90 -18.56 -6.23 -12.07
C ALA A 90 -19.20 -4.88 -12.43
N GLY A 91 -20.40 -4.96 -13.01
CA GLY A 91 -21.37 -3.87 -13.02
C GLY A 91 -21.37 -2.98 -14.27
N GLU A 92 -21.62 -3.55 -15.45
CA GLU A 92 -22.54 -2.88 -16.37
C GLU A 92 -23.95 -3.03 -15.76
N ASP A 93 -24.33 -2.14 -14.84
CA ASP A 93 -25.73 -2.01 -14.39
C ASP A 93 -26.21 -0.61 -14.78
N GLU A 94 -26.66 -0.56 -16.03
CA GLU A 94 -27.81 0.20 -16.53
C GLU A 94 -28.01 1.64 -16.02
N LEU A 95 -27.58 2.63 -16.81
CA LEU A 95 -28.32 3.89 -16.93
C LEU A 95 -28.20 4.45 -18.36
N PHE A 96 -28.81 3.74 -19.29
CA PHE A 96 -29.29 4.31 -20.56
C PHE A 96 -30.72 4.80 -20.38
#